data_AF-A0A0P9LEK5-F1
#
_entry.id   AF-A0A0P9LEK5-F1
#
_cell.length_a   1.000
_cell.length_b   1.000
_cell.length_c   1.000
_cell.angle_alpha   90.00
_cell.angle_beta   90.00
_cell.angle_gamma   90.00
#
_symmetry.space_group_name_H-M   'P 1'
#
loop_
_entity.id
_entity.type
_entity.pdbx_description
1 polymer ?
#
loop_
_entity_poly.entity_id
_entity_poly.type
_entity_poly.pdbx_seq_one_letter_code
_entity_poly.pdbx_strand_id
1 'polypeptide(L)'
;MDPSLSPIDSPRYVVGINRIGHESTSGFVIPADPHQRIFLTELFFHAPEYRFKISAMRSGEFRFGSHYRAAILLHELSHLALDTADIAYVDSQAPYLDLLDDASEHRKKLISQQVTLQQKTLSYNTDRSQLFSKLEDGEIRDLRRRDGDGKQSILRVTGKPTLDQAKDVFYSDVQKRAKIMLKNADSLTLLVTLLGRVRFMRR
;
A
#
# COMPACT_ATOMS: atom_id res chain seq x y z
N MET A 1 -0.65 -25.80 0.28
CA MET A 1 0.20 -24.65 -0.09
C MET A 1 1.28 -25.16 -1.01
N ASP A 2 1.59 -24.43 -2.07
CA ASP A 2 2.75 -24.72 -2.92
C ASP A 2 4.04 -24.56 -2.10
N PRO A 3 4.97 -25.53 -2.08
CA PRO A 3 6.25 -25.42 -1.36
C PRO A 3 7.06 -24.16 -1.73
N SER A 4 6.89 -23.64 -2.95
CA SER A 4 7.52 -22.39 -3.40
C SER A 4 6.99 -21.13 -2.69
N LEU A 5 5.96 -21.25 -1.85
CA LEU A 5 5.42 -20.17 -1.02
C LEU A 5 5.68 -20.39 0.47
N SER A 6 6.53 -21.36 0.82
CA SER A 6 6.90 -21.60 2.21
C SER A 6 7.77 -20.46 2.76
N PRO A 7 7.45 -19.87 3.92
CA PRO A 7 8.26 -18.82 4.52
C PRO A 7 9.61 -19.31 5.06
N ILE A 8 9.87 -20.63 5.08
CA ILE A 8 11.08 -21.23 5.67
C ILE A 8 12.11 -21.56 4.58
N ASP A 9 11.66 -22.17 3.49
CA ASP A 9 12.52 -22.81 2.48
C ASP A 9 12.18 -22.38 1.05
N SER A 10 11.27 -21.41 0.86
CA SER A 10 10.99 -20.91 -0.49
C SER A 10 12.24 -20.26 -1.10
N PRO A 11 12.66 -20.70 -2.29
CA PRO A 11 13.75 -20.07 -3.01
C PRO A 11 13.36 -18.70 -3.59
N ARG A 12 12.10 -18.27 -3.40
CA ARG A 12 11.60 -16.99 -3.92
C ARG A 12 11.97 -15.82 -3.03
N TYR A 13 12.30 -16.02 -1.75
CA TYR A 13 12.67 -14.93 -0.86
C TYR A 13 14.17 -14.65 -0.94
N VAL A 14 14.52 -13.39 -1.21
CA VAL A 14 15.90 -12.90 -1.21
C VAL A 14 15.99 -11.77 -0.18
N VAL A 15 16.90 -11.87 0.77
CA VAL A 15 17.09 -10.86 1.82
C VAL A 15 18.36 -10.06 1.56
N GLY A 16 18.26 -8.73 1.66
CA GLY A 16 19.38 -7.80 1.50
C GLY A 16 19.23 -6.57 2.38
N ILE A 17 20.12 -5.60 2.19
CA ILE A 17 20.10 -4.31 2.89
C ILE A 17 19.99 -3.20 1.86
N ASN A 18 19.23 -2.15 2.16
CA ASN A 18 19.14 -0.98 1.30
C ASN A 18 20.50 -0.31 1.07
N ARG A 19 20.67 0.20 -0.16
CA ARG A 19 21.79 1.08 -0.47
C ARG A 19 21.47 2.51 -0.03
N ILE A 20 22.52 3.30 0.17
CA ILE A 20 22.40 4.75 0.39
C ILE A 20 21.58 5.36 -0.76
N GLY A 21 20.57 6.18 -0.42
CA GLY A 21 19.60 6.78 -1.32
C GLY A 21 18.31 5.96 -1.55
N HIS A 22 18.21 4.76 -0.97
CA HIS A 22 17.04 3.88 -1.07
C HIS A 22 16.53 3.40 0.29
N GLU A 23 16.75 4.19 1.34
CA GLU A 23 16.54 3.81 2.74
C GLU A 23 15.08 3.57 3.13
N SER A 24 14.11 3.86 2.25
CA SER A 24 12.67 3.73 2.53
C SER A 24 12.02 2.47 1.95
N THR A 25 12.76 1.64 1.22
CA THR A 25 12.21 0.44 0.58
C THR A 25 12.13 -0.71 1.58
N SER A 26 10.93 -1.27 1.79
CA SER A 26 10.71 -2.44 2.65
C SER A 26 10.81 -3.78 1.90
N GLY A 27 10.44 -3.76 0.63
CA GLY A 27 10.56 -4.87 -0.28
C GLY A 27 10.37 -4.38 -1.71
N PHE A 28 10.66 -5.26 -2.67
CA PHE A 28 10.33 -5.03 -4.07
C PHE A 28 10.32 -6.37 -4.84
N VAL A 29 9.71 -6.36 -6.01
CA VAL A 29 9.79 -7.42 -7.01
C VAL A 29 10.32 -6.88 -8.32
N ILE A 30 10.81 -7.78 -9.17
CA ILE A 30 11.16 -7.46 -10.55
C ILE A 30 10.21 -8.28 -11.43
N PRO A 31 9.21 -7.66 -12.09
CA PRO A 31 8.21 -8.41 -12.87
C PRO A 31 8.80 -9.31 -13.95
N ALA A 32 9.97 -8.94 -14.49
CA ALA A 32 10.69 -9.72 -15.50
C ALA A 32 11.58 -10.83 -14.92
N ASP A 33 11.67 -10.98 -13.59
CA ASP A 33 12.47 -12.04 -12.97
C ASP A 33 11.83 -13.41 -13.24
N PRO A 34 12.48 -14.33 -13.98
CA PRO A 34 11.92 -15.63 -14.31
C PRO A 34 11.63 -16.49 -13.07
N HIS A 35 12.31 -16.22 -11.96
CA HIS A 35 12.10 -16.91 -10.69
C HIS A 35 11.03 -16.26 -9.81
N GLN A 36 10.46 -15.14 -10.25
CA GLN A 36 9.42 -14.39 -9.53
C GLN A 36 9.79 -14.15 -8.05
N ARG A 37 11.05 -13.79 -7.80
CA ARG A 37 11.56 -13.58 -6.44
C ARG A 37 11.02 -12.29 -5.84
N ILE A 38 10.94 -12.31 -4.52
CA ILE A 38 10.56 -11.18 -3.68
C ILE A 38 11.81 -10.80 -2.89
N PHE A 39 12.25 -9.56 -3.10
CA PHE A 39 13.43 -9.01 -2.44
C PHE A 39 12.96 -8.25 -1.19
N LEU A 40 13.48 -8.65 -0.04
CA LEU A 40 13.14 -8.10 1.27
C LEU A 40 14.37 -7.37 1.82
N THR A 41 14.15 -6.20 2.39
CA THR A 41 15.22 -5.39 3.00
C THR A 41 15.18 -5.52 4.52
N GLU A 42 16.08 -4.83 5.21
CA GLU A 42 16.05 -4.72 6.67
C GLU A 42 14.71 -4.18 7.18
N LEU A 43 14.09 -3.23 6.47
CA LEU A 43 12.82 -2.59 6.90
C LEU A 43 11.66 -3.58 6.96
N PHE A 44 11.65 -4.64 6.13
CA PHE A 44 10.67 -5.71 6.25
C PHE A 44 10.64 -6.32 7.66
N PHE A 45 11.79 -6.44 8.30
CA PHE A 45 11.93 -7.05 9.62
C PHE A 45 11.76 -6.03 10.76
N HIS A 46 11.87 -4.73 10.46
CA HIS A 46 11.79 -3.62 11.41
C HIS A 46 10.48 -2.83 11.26
N ALA A 47 9.41 -3.35 11.87
CA ALA A 47 8.12 -2.66 11.87
C ALA A 47 8.20 -1.31 12.63
N PRO A 48 7.58 -0.23 12.11
CA PRO A 48 7.60 1.08 12.74
C PRO A 48 6.81 1.09 14.06
N GLU A 49 7.11 2.04 14.94
CA GLU A 49 6.42 2.12 16.23
C GLU A 49 5.04 2.77 16.10
N TYR A 50 4.00 2.05 16.56
CA TYR A 50 2.66 2.59 16.77
C TYR A 50 2.25 2.46 18.23
N ARG A 51 1.52 3.46 18.72
CA ARG A 51 0.95 3.46 20.07
C ARG A 51 -0.47 2.90 20.02
N PHE A 52 -0.67 1.79 20.73
CA PHE A 52 -1.95 1.09 20.81
C PHE A 52 -2.74 1.46 22.06
N LYS A 53 -4.06 1.33 21.99
CA LYS A 53 -4.92 1.36 23.17
C LYS A 53 -4.51 0.25 24.15
N ILE A 54 -4.64 0.55 25.45
CA ILE A 54 -4.37 -0.44 26.51
C ILE A 54 -5.23 -1.70 26.33
N SER A 55 -6.49 -1.55 25.90
CA SER A 55 -7.38 -2.67 25.61
C SER A 55 -6.85 -3.58 24.50
N ALA A 56 -6.37 -3.00 23.39
CA ALA A 56 -5.79 -3.74 22.27
C ALA A 56 -4.50 -4.47 22.66
N MET A 57 -3.65 -3.83 23.48
CA MET A 57 -2.44 -4.46 24.00
C MET A 57 -2.77 -5.64 24.93
N ARG A 58 -3.78 -5.49 25.80
CA ARG A 58 -4.19 -6.53 26.75
C ARG A 58 -4.86 -7.73 26.09
N SER A 59 -5.60 -7.54 25.01
CA SER A 59 -6.22 -8.67 24.31
C SER A 59 -5.18 -9.57 23.65
N GLY A 60 -4.07 -9.00 23.15
CA GLY A 60 -3.01 -9.73 22.45
C GLY A 60 -3.46 -10.36 21.12
N GLU A 61 -4.67 -10.05 20.66
CA GLU A 61 -5.27 -10.63 19.46
C GLU A 61 -4.64 -10.09 18.18
N PHE A 62 -4.26 -8.82 18.18
CA PHE A 62 -3.64 -8.17 17.03
C PHE A 62 -2.12 -8.22 17.11
N ARG A 63 -1.50 -9.00 16.21
CA ARG A 63 -0.04 -9.10 16.08
C ARG A 63 0.48 -8.15 15.01
N PHE A 64 0.81 -6.91 15.41
CA PHE A 64 1.21 -5.86 14.47
C PHE A 64 2.41 -6.25 13.58
N GLY A 65 3.48 -6.82 14.14
CA GLY A 65 4.65 -7.20 13.33
C GLY A 65 4.31 -8.24 12.24
N SER A 66 3.37 -9.16 12.51
CA SER A 66 2.88 -10.11 11.51
C SER A 66 2.00 -9.42 10.46
N HIS A 67 1.11 -8.52 10.89
CA HIS A 67 0.28 -7.71 9.98
C HIS A 67 1.12 -6.87 9.03
N TYR A 68 2.10 -6.14 9.56
CA TYR A 68 3.02 -5.30 8.81
C TYR A 68 3.74 -6.09 7.70
N ARG A 69 4.38 -7.21 8.07
CA ARG A 69 5.06 -8.09 7.10
C ARG A 69 4.11 -8.72 6.09
N ALA A 70 2.93 -9.14 6.53
CA ALA A 70 1.92 -9.72 5.64
C ALA A 70 1.43 -8.68 4.61
N ALA A 71 1.21 -7.44 5.03
CA ALA A 71 0.82 -6.35 4.14
C ALA A 71 1.89 -6.07 3.08
N ILE A 72 3.18 -6.00 3.47
CA ILE A 72 4.27 -5.86 2.50
C ILE A 72 4.28 -7.02 1.51
N LEU A 73 4.18 -8.27 1.98
CA LEU A 73 4.14 -9.42 1.07
C LEU A 73 2.94 -9.39 0.13
N LEU A 74 1.76 -8.97 0.61
CA LEU A 74 0.58 -8.82 -0.24
C LEU A 74 0.77 -7.74 -1.30
N HIS A 75 1.39 -6.61 -0.94
CA HIS A 75 1.76 -5.54 -1.86
C HIS A 75 2.67 -6.09 -2.97
N GLU A 76 3.79 -6.71 -2.59
CA GLU A 76 4.77 -7.25 -3.55
C GLU A 76 4.20 -8.37 -4.42
N LEU A 77 3.45 -9.30 -3.82
CA LEU A 77 2.79 -10.37 -4.57
C LEU A 77 1.75 -9.83 -5.54
N SER A 78 1.09 -8.71 -5.24
CA SER A 78 0.10 -8.13 -6.13
C SER A 78 0.70 -7.64 -7.45
N HIS A 79 1.94 -7.14 -7.42
CA HIS A 79 2.65 -6.77 -8.65
C HIS A 79 2.85 -7.99 -9.55
N LEU A 80 3.26 -9.12 -8.96
CA LEU A 80 3.52 -10.36 -9.70
C LEU A 80 2.25 -11.06 -10.20
N ALA A 81 1.22 -11.15 -9.34
CA ALA A 81 0.05 -11.97 -9.59
C ALA A 81 -1.09 -11.22 -10.30
N LEU A 82 -1.20 -9.90 -10.08
CA LEU A 82 -2.34 -9.10 -10.51
C LEU A 82 -1.94 -7.89 -11.36
N ASP A 83 -0.65 -7.72 -11.65
CA ASP A 83 -0.11 -6.61 -12.44
C ASP A 83 -0.59 -5.26 -11.85
N THR A 84 -0.52 -5.14 -10.53
CA THR A 84 -0.73 -3.86 -9.85
C THR A 84 0.49 -2.96 -10.05
N ALA A 85 0.31 -1.66 -9.80
CA ALA A 85 1.36 -0.66 -9.88
C ALA A 85 1.31 0.28 -8.67
N ASP A 86 2.41 0.97 -8.42
CA ASP A 86 2.50 2.00 -7.38
C ASP A 86 1.93 3.32 -7.86
N ILE A 87 0.61 3.47 -7.72
CA ILE A 87 -0.11 4.68 -8.13
C ILE A 87 -0.12 5.70 -6.99
N ALA A 88 -0.44 5.25 -5.78
CA ALA A 88 -0.60 6.10 -4.62
C ALA A 88 -0.23 5.34 -3.34
N TYR A 89 0.46 6.02 -2.43
CA TYR A 89 0.79 5.49 -1.12
C TYR A 89 -0.37 5.73 -0.17
N VAL A 90 -0.98 4.65 0.34
CA VAL A 90 -2.09 4.71 1.31
C VAL A 90 -1.71 4.13 2.68
N ASP A 91 -0.44 3.76 2.87
CA ASP A 91 0.08 3.21 4.13
C ASP A 91 -0.70 1.95 4.55
N SER A 92 -0.77 1.01 3.62
CA SER A 92 -1.59 -0.21 3.68
C SER A 92 -1.19 -1.19 4.80
N GLN A 93 0.05 -1.06 5.29
CA GLN A 93 0.67 -1.85 6.34
C GLN A 93 0.46 -1.28 7.75
N ALA A 94 -0.13 -0.10 7.88
CA ALA A 94 -0.44 0.50 9.16
C ALA A 94 -1.39 -0.39 9.98
N PRO A 95 -1.37 -0.30 11.32
CA PRO A 95 -2.36 -0.95 12.16
C PRO A 95 -3.77 -0.46 11.87
N TYR A 96 -4.75 -1.24 12.30
CA TYR A 96 -6.13 -0.78 12.22
C TYR A 96 -6.40 0.43 13.11
N LEU A 97 -7.09 1.42 12.54
CA LEU A 97 -7.28 2.75 13.12
C LEU A 97 -7.91 2.75 14.52
N ASP A 98 -8.86 1.86 14.77
CA ASP A 98 -9.56 1.74 16.05
C ASP A 98 -8.72 1.11 17.17
N LEU A 99 -7.61 0.44 16.83
CA LEU A 99 -6.64 -0.10 17.80
C LEU A 99 -5.64 0.96 18.27
N LEU A 100 -5.48 2.05 17.52
CA LEU A 100 -4.54 3.12 17.83
C LEU A 100 -5.01 3.91 19.05
N ASP A 101 -4.06 4.30 19.89
CA ASP A 101 -4.31 5.15 21.06
C ASP A 101 -4.86 6.51 20.62
N ASP A 102 -6.04 6.87 21.13
CA ASP A 102 -6.76 8.12 20.86
C ASP A 102 -6.93 9.00 22.12
N ALA A 103 -6.16 8.73 23.18
CA ALA A 103 -6.33 9.37 24.49
C ALA A 103 -6.04 10.89 24.52
N SER A 104 -5.26 11.41 23.57
CA SER A 104 -4.94 12.83 23.49
C SER A 104 -5.28 13.43 22.12
N GLU A 105 -5.51 14.75 22.08
CA GLU A 105 -5.80 15.47 20.84
C GLU A 105 -4.69 15.32 19.79
N HIS A 106 -3.43 15.30 20.24
CA HIS A 106 -2.30 15.02 19.35
C HIS A 106 -2.44 13.65 18.68
N ARG A 107 -2.82 12.62 19.43
CA ARG A 107 -3.01 11.26 18.88
C ARG A 107 -4.21 11.17 17.94
N LYS A 108 -5.33 11.80 18.29
CA LYS A 108 -6.50 11.90 17.40
C LYS A 108 -6.17 12.59 16.07
N LYS A 109 -5.26 13.57 16.09
CA LYS A 109 -4.76 14.21 14.88
C LYS A 109 -3.95 13.24 14.01
N LEU A 110 -3.07 12.43 14.60
CA LEU A 110 -2.33 11.39 13.87
C LEU A 110 -3.28 10.36 13.25
N ILE A 111 -4.30 9.90 13.99
CA ILE A 111 -5.33 9.00 13.47
C ILE A 111 -6.09 9.65 12.31
N SER A 112 -6.46 10.93 12.44
CA SER A 112 -7.13 11.68 11.35
C SER A 112 -6.27 11.83 10.10
N GLN A 113 -4.95 11.98 10.25
CA GLN A 113 -3.99 11.97 9.14
C GLN A 113 -3.95 10.59 8.47
N GLN A 114 -3.91 9.52 9.26
CA GLN A 114 -3.95 8.15 8.75
C GLN A 114 -5.25 7.85 7.98
N VAL A 115 -6.40 8.29 8.52
CA VAL A 115 -7.70 8.20 7.84
C VAL A 115 -7.65 8.92 6.49
N THR A 116 -7.05 10.10 6.45
CA THR A 116 -6.90 10.87 5.21
C THR A 116 -6.03 10.12 4.20
N LEU A 117 -4.91 9.55 4.62
CA LEU A 117 -4.06 8.73 3.76
C LEU A 117 -4.80 7.51 3.18
N GLN A 118 -5.52 6.78 4.03
CA GLN A 118 -6.18 5.54 3.63
C GLN A 118 -7.46 5.76 2.80
N GLN A 119 -8.21 6.84 3.06
CA GLN A 119 -9.54 7.05 2.47
C GLN A 119 -9.58 8.19 1.43
N LYS A 120 -8.61 9.09 1.41
CA LYS A 120 -8.64 10.30 0.57
C LYS A 120 -7.47 10.44 -0.41
N THR A 121 -6.42 9.62 -0.33
CA THR A 121 -5.28 9.75 -1.28
C THR A 121 -5.63 9.30 -2.70
N LEU A 122 -6.39 8.21 -2.85
CA LEU A 122 -6.81 7.68 -4.16
C LEU A 122 -8.32 7.39 -4.11
N SER A 123 -9.14 8.43 -4.04
CA SER A 123 -10.59 8.29 -3.96
C SER A 123 -11.31 9.44 -4.65
N TYR A 124 -12.63 9.33 -4.77
CA TYR A 124 -13.45 10.41 -5.34
C TYR A 124 -13.37 11.72 -4.54
N ASN A 125 -12.92 11.67 -3.28
CA ASN A 125 -12.78 12.85 -2.44
C ASN A 125 -11.37 13.47 -2.50
N THR A 126 -10.43 12.87 -3.23
CA THR A 126 -9.12 13.46 -3.49
C THR A 126 -9.31 14.76 -4.26
N ASP A 127 -8.53 15.80 -3.98
CA ASP A 127 -8.49 16.99 -4.83
C ASP A 127 -7.94 16.62 -6.22
N ARG A 128 -8.56 17.13 -7.29
CA ARG A 128 -8.14 16.83 -8.67
C ARG A 128 -6.67 17.17 -8.90
N SER A 129 -6.16 18.24 -8.31
CA SER A 129 -4.74 18.64 -8.42
C SER A 129 -3.78 17.63 -7.78
N GLN A 130 -4.24 16.90 -6.77
CA GLN A 130 -3.46 15.92 -6.01
C GLN A 130 -3.57 14.50 -6.56
N LEU A 131 -4.61 14.22 -7.35
CA LEU A 131 -4.84 12.92 -7.96
C LEU A 131 -3.75 12.60 -9.00
N PHE A 132 -3.21 11.38 -8.97
CA PHE A 132 -2.14 10.90 -9.85
C PHE A 132 -0.85 11.74 -9.79
N SER A 133 -0.54 12.22 -8.59
CA SER A 133 0.61 13.06 -8.30
C SER A 133 1.48 12.45 -7.19
N LYS A 134 2.75 12.87 -7.13
CA LYS A 134 3.68 12.60 -6.02
C LYS A 134 4.21 13.93 -5.48
N LEU A 135 4.53 13.94 -4.19
CA LEU A 135 5.27 15.03 -3.56
C LEU A 135 6.76 14.81 -3.84
N GLU A 136 7.41 15.77 -4.48
CA GLU A 136 8.85 15.79 -4.77
C GLU A 136 9.39 17.17 -4.40
N ASP A 137 10.38 17.24 -3.50
CA ASP A 137 10.99 18.50 -3.05
C ASP A 137 10.00 19.56 -2.51
N GLY A 138 8.90 19.12 -1.90
CA GLY A 138 7.85 19.99 -1.36
C GLY A 138 6.80 20.43 -2.39
N GLU A 139 6.97 20.05 -3.66
CA GLU A 139 6.08 20.38 -4.76
C GLU A 139 5.25 19.17 -5.20
N ILE A 140 3.97 19.40 -5.52
CA ILE A 140 3.09 18.35 -6.05
C ILE A 140 3.27 18.30 -7.56
N ARG A 141 3.66 17.14 -8.07
CA ARG A 141 3.79 16.92 -9.52
C ARG A 141 3.09 15.64 -9.97
N ASP A 142 2.62 15.66 -11.21
CA ASP A 142 2.06 14.48 -11.87
C ASP A 142 3.07 13.31 -11.92
N LEU A 143 2.53 12.09 -11.91
CA LEU A 143 3.30 10.86 -12.12
C LEU A 143 4.02 10.86 -13.47
N ARG A 144 5.26 10.36 -13.46
CA ARG A 144 6.17 10.21 -14.61
C ARG A 144 6.49 8.73 -14.82
N ARG A 145 7.03 8.39 -15.99
CA ARG A 145 7.46 7.01 -16.30
C ARG A 145 8.54 6.50 -15.35
N ARG A 146 9.40 7.39 -14.83
CA ARG A 146 10.44 7.04 -13.86
C ARG A 146 9.90 6.65 -12.49
N ASP A 147 8.64 6.97 -12.20
CA ASP A 147 8.02 6.70 -10.89
C ASP A 147 7.41 5.28 -10.81
N GLY A 148 7.64 4.45 -11.83
CA GLY A 148 7.06 3.13 -12.01
C GLY A 148 5.95 3.10 -13.06
N ASP A 149 5.24 1.97 -13.12
CA ASP A 149 4.20 1.72 -14.13
C ASP A 149 2.85 2.39 -13.84
N GLY A 150 2.73 3.11 -12.71
CA GLY A 150 1.49 3.74 -12.26
C GLY A 150 0.85 4.62 -13.33
N LYS A 151 1.63 5.52 -13.95
CA LYS A 151 1.14 6.39 -15.04
C LYS A 151 0.58 5.55 -16.20
N GLN A 152 1.34 4.58 -16.68
CA GLN A 152 0.94 3.78 -17.84
C GLN A 152 -0.32 2.95 -17.55
N SER A 153 -0.43 2.40 -16.35
CA SER A 153 -1.60 1.68 -15.89
C SER A 153 -2.85 2.56 -15.82
N ILE A 154 -2.73 3.80 -15.31
CA ILE A 154 -3.84 4.77 -15.30
C ILE A 154 -4.32 5.07 -16.73
N LEU A 155 -3.41 5.45 -17.64
CA LEU A 155 -3.75 5.81 -19.02
C LEU A 155 -4.39 4.64 -19.78
N ARG A 156 -3.88 3.43 -19.57
CA ARG A 156 -4.43 2.20 -20.16
C ARG A 156 -5.83 1.88 -19.63
N VAL A 157 -6.08 2.06 -18.33
CA VAL A 157 -7.41 1.82 -17.76
C VAL A 157 -8.41 2.85 -18.27
N THR A 158 -8.06 4.14 -18.28
CA THR A 158 -8.96 5.22 -18.70
C THR A 158 -9.10 5.33 -20.22
N GLY A 159 -8.14 4.83 -20.99
CA GLY A 159 -8.07 5.00 -22.44
C GLY A 159 -7.73 6.43 -22.86
N LYS A 160 -7.08 7.21 -21.98
CA LYS A 160 -6.74 8.62 -22.22
C LYS A 160 -5.25 8.81 -22.48
N PRO A 161 -4.86 9.82 -23.30
CA PRO A 161 -3.46 10.11 -23.61
C PRO A 161 -2.72 10.87 -22.50
N THR A 162 -3.42 11.60 -21.63
CA THR A 162 -2.82 12.43 -20.57
C THR A 162 -3.41 12.12 -19.20
N LEU A 163 -2.64 12.39 -18.14
CA LEU A 163 -3.12 12.21 -16.77
C LEU A 163 -4.25 13.19 -16.46
N ASP A 164 -4.19 14.42 -16.98
CA ASP A 164 -5.26 15.40 -16.82
C ASP A 164 -6.62 14.86 -17.32
N GLN A 165 -6.67 14.32 -18.54
CA GLN A 165 -7.90 13.68 -19.07
C GLN A 165 -8.26 12.40 -18.30
N ALA A 166 -7.28 11.68 -17.78
CA ALA A 166 -7.53 10.50 -16.94
C ALA A 166 -8.17 10.87 -15.59
N LYS A 167 -7.85 12.05 -15.02
CA LYS A 167 -8.50 12.57 -13.81
C LYS A 167 -10.00 12.77 -14.06
N ASP A 168 -10.39 13.33 -15.20
CA ASP A 168 -11.81 13.52 -15.54
C ASP A 168 -12.57 12.19 -15.63
N VAL A 169 -11.93 11.16 -16.23
CA VAL A 169 -12.50 9.80 -16.26
C VAL A 169 -12.60 9.21 -14.85
N PHE A 170 -11.60 9.43 -13.99
CA PHE A 170 -11.63 8.93 -12.63
C PHE A 170 -12.80 9.52 -11.81
N TYR A 171 -13.15 10.80 -11.99
CA TYR A 171 -14.33 11.37 -11.33
C TYR A 171 -15.64 10.93 -11.98
N SER A 172 -15.72 10.90 -13.31
CA SER A 172 -16.97 10.65 -14.05
C SER A 172 -17.38 9.17 -14.14
N ASP A 173 -16.44 8.23 -14.11
CA ASP A 173 -16.70 6.79 -14.30
C ASP A 173 -16.30 5.98 -13.06
N VAL A 174 -17.30 5.49 -12.32
CA VAL A 174 -17.11 4.69 -11.10
C VAL A 174 -16.43 3.35 -11.36
N GLN A 175 -16.67 2.71 -12.50
CA GLN A 175 -16.07 1.41 -12.83
C GLN A 175 -14.59 1.57 -13.15
N LYS A 176 -14.25 2.61 -13.92
CA LYS A 176 -12.85 2.97 -14.20
C LYS A 176 -12.12 3.38 -12.93
N ARG A 177 -12.76 4.18 -12.08
CA ARG A 177 -12.22 4.56 -10.75
C ARG A 177 -11.92 3.33 -9.89
N ALA A 178 -12.89 2.44 -9.71
CA ALA A 178 -12.70 1.22 -8.93
C ALA A 178 -11.57 0.36 -9.51
N LYS A 179 -11.49 0.23 -10.84
CA LYS A 179 -10.41 -0.49 -11.52
C LYS A 179 -9.03 0.15 -11.28
N ILE A 180 -8.93 1.48 -11.28
CA ILE A 180 -7.69 2.21 -10.96
C ILE A 180 -7.29 1.98 -9.51
N MET A 181 -8.25 2.08 -8.57
CA MET A 181 -8.00 1.80 -7.15
C MET A 181 -7.51 0.37 -6.94
N LEU A 182 -8.12 -0.63 -7.58
CA LEU A 182 -7.68 -2.03 -7.49
C LEU A 182 -6.36 -2.31 -8.23
N LYS A 183 -5.98 -1.46 -9.20
CA LYS A 183 -4.66 -1.51 -9.83
C LYS A 183 -3.57 -0.87 -8.99
N ASN A 184 -3.91 -0.16 -7.92
CA ASN A 184 -2.93 0.31 -6.95
C ASN A 184 -2.60 -0.80 -5.94
N ALA A 185 -1.35 -1.25 -5.89
CA ALA A 185 -0.92 -2.33 -5.00
C ALA A 185 -1.29 -2.07 -3.54
N ASP A 186 -1.11 -0.82 -3.12
CA ASP A 186 -1.35 -0.35 -1.76
C ASP A 186 -2.84 -0.34 -1.40
N SER A 187 -3.71 0.15 -2.29
CA SER A 187 -5.16 0.14 -2.07
C SER A 187 -5.74 -1.28 -2.07
N LEU A 188 -5.23 -2.16 -2.93
CA LEU A 188 -5.61 -3.56 -2.94
C LEU A 188 -5.20 -4.26 -1.63
N THR A 189 -3.98 -4.02 -1.18
CA THR A 189 -3.46 -4.56 0.09
C THR A 189 -4.31 -4.10 1.27
N LEU A 190 -4.63 -2.81 1.35
CA LEU A 190 -5.50 -2.25 2.37
C LEU A 190 -6.89 -2.91 2.36
N LEU A 191 -7.48 -3.11 1.17
CA LEU A 191 -8.77 -3.81 1.06
C LEU A 191 -8.69 -5.23 1.61
N VAL A 192 -7.67 -5.99 1.24
CA VAL A 192 -7.49 -7.38 1.67
C VAL A 192 -7.31 -7.47 3.19
N THR A 193 -6.50 -6.59 3.80
CA THR A 193 -6.29 -6.60 5.26
C THR A 193 -7.57 -6.24 6.02
N LEU A 194 -8.33 -5.24 5.55
CA LEU A 194 -9.62 -4.87 6.14
C LEU A 194 -10.66 -6.00 6.03
N LEU A 195 -10.75 -6.66 4.87
CA LEU A 195 -11.65 -7.82 4.70
C LEU A 195 -11.26 -8.99 5.59
N GLY A 196 -9.96 -9.28 5.70
CA GLY A 196 -9.43 -10.30 6.60
C GLY A 196 -9.84 -10.03 8.04
N ARG A 197 -9.75 -8.77 8.47
CA ARG A 197 -10.20 -8.38 9.81
C ARG A 197 -11.67 -8.71 10.06
N VAL A 198 -12.57 -8.27 9.19
CA VAL A 198 -14.02 -8.49 9.38
C VAL A 198 -14.35 -9.98 9.43
N ARG A 199 -13.67 -10.80 8.61
CA ARG A 199 -13.94 -12.23 8.51
C ARG A 199 -13.46 -13.04 9.72
N PHE A 200 -12.41 -12.58 10.42
CA PHE A 200 -11.80 -13.30 11.53
C PHE A 200 -12.03 -12.68 12.91
N MET A 201 -12.73 -11.54 13.01
CA MET A 201 -13.26 -11.08 14.30
C MET A 201 -14.38 -12.03 14.75
N ARG A 202 -14.22 -12.64 15.94
CA ARG A 202 -15.32 -13.35 16.61
C ARG A 202 -16.46 -12.37 16.85
N ARG A 203 -17.68 -12.77 16.46
CA ARG A 203 -18.91 -12.09 16.88
C ARG A 203 -19.13 -12.26 18.37
#